data_AF-A0A8T1X7X6-F1
#
_entry.id   AF-A0A8T1X7X6-F1
#
_cell.length_a   1.000
_cell.length_b   1.000
_cell.length_c   1.000
_cell.angle_alpha   90.00
_cell.angle_beta   90.00
_cell.angle_gamma   90.00
#
_symmetry.space_group_name_H-M   'P 1'
#
loop_
_entity.id
_entity.type
_entity.pdbx_description
1 polymer ?
#
loop_
_entity_poly.entity_id
_entity_poly.type
_entity_poly.pdbx_seq_one_letter_code
_entity_poly.pdbx_strand_id
1 'polypeptide(L)'
;MPHDHKFHEWNQRFKAVLHKETSSRHASPSAEDVRTAGIAVHGPDGRIQMDVAEEEDIDLDALRRRSRSTIDEEDDLRLETMAGPPVLNICIMIVGTRGDVQPFIAIAKRLQQDGHRVRLATHAVYRDFVSSYGVEFYPLGGDPKELAAYMVKTGGHLIPTKIETIQKDVPRNLLMIEEILQSTWPAVSAADPEGGGPGIKGKPFRAQAIISNPVTYGHIHVAERLGVPLHVMFPQPWVPTTAFPHPLSNMHYTGKPQKRNYLSYKLVDLLMWQGTEGIVNEFRTEVLGLRKIRKGDGGRDILLDLHIPHAFMWSPELVPKPKDWGDLYDVVGTVTLKGDASTYTPTPELEAFLEGGPIFVGFGSMVIDNPRDTTKMIIEAAKQAKYTTEARAQQRLVC
;
A
#
# COMPACT_ATOMS: atom_id res chain seq x y z
N MET A 1 -22.58 -24.33 -7.03
CA MET A 1 -21.60 -25.42 -7.30
C MET A 1 -21.38 -25.44 -8.81
N PRO A 2 -20.20 -25.06 -9.33
CA PRO A 2 -18.92 -25.72 -9.07
C PRO A 2 -17.76 -24.73 -8.85
N HIS A 3 -17.32 -24.54 -7.60
CA HIS A 3 -16.07 -23.83 -7.28
C HIS A 3 -15.04 -24.74 -6.58
N ASP A 4 -15.46 -25.91 -6.08
CA ASP A 4 -14.60 -26.80 -5.29
C ASP A 4 -13.61 -27.65 -6.12
N HIS A 5 -13.82 -27.79 -7.43
CA HIS A 5 -12.95 -28.62 -8.27
C HIS A 5 -11.61 -27.95 -8.64
N LYS A 6 -11.56 -26.62 -8.77
CA LYS A 6 -10.32 -25.91 -9.17
C LYS A 6 -9.31 -25.78 -8.02
N PHE A 7 -9.78 -25.64 -6.79
CA PHE A 7 -8.92 -25.52 -5.60
C PHE A 7 -8.15 -26.82 -5.30
N HIS A 8 -8.75 -27.98 -5.59
CA HIS A 8 -8.11 -29.28 -5.37
C HIS A 8 -6.98 -29.57 -6.38
N GLU A 9 -7.13 -29.17 -7.64
CA GLU A 9 -6.08 -29.29 -8.66
C GLU A 9 -4.88 -28.36 -8.41
N TRP A 10 -5.13 -27.14 -7.92
CA TRP A 10 -4.06 -26.21 -7.55
C TRP A 10 -3.21 -26.74 -6.39
N ASN A 11 -3.83 -27.31 -5.36
CA ASN A 11 -3.14 -27.89 -4.19
C ASN A 11 -2.27 -29.12 -4.56
N GLN A 12 -2.73 -29.96 -5.51
CA GLN A 12 -1.97 -31.11 -6.01
C GLN A 12 -0.77 -30.67 -6.88
N ARG A 13 -0.93 -29.65 -7.74
CA ARG A 13 0.18 -29.05 -8.50
C ARG A 13 1.22 -28.38 -7.59
N PHE A 14 0.78 -27.69 -6.55
CA PHE A 14 1.66 -27.03 -5.58
C PHE A 14 2.56 -28.02 -4.83
N LYS A 15 2.01 -29.17 -4.41
CA LYS A 15 2.79 -30.24 -3.75
C LYS A 15 3.79 -30.93 -4.70
N ALA A 16 3.45 -31.06 -5.98
CA ALA A 16 4.33 -31.67 -6.98
C ALA A 16 5.54 -30.79 -7.35
N VAL A 17 5.39 -29.45 -7.31
CA VAL A 17 6.49 -28.50 -7.58
C VAL A 17 7.51 -28.49 -6.43
N LEU A 18 7.04 -28.53 -5.18
CA LEU A 18 7.91 -28.61 -3.99
C LEU A 18 8.75 -29.90 -3.91
N HIS A 19 8.23 -31.04 -4.39
CA HIS A 19 8.96 -32.31 -4.34
C HIS A 19 9.96 -32.53 -5.48
N LYS A 20 9.91 -31.72 -6.55
CA LYS A 20 10.75 -31.96 -7.74
C LYS A 20 12.04 -31.14 -7.78
N GLU A 21 12.17 -30.08 -6.97
CA GLU A 21 13.35 -29.20 -7.00
C GLU A 21 14.50 -29.61 -6.07
N THR A 22 14.40 -30.74 -5.36
CA THR A 22 15.51 -31.29 -4.55
C THR A 22 16.46 -32.24 -5.30
N SER A 23 16.31 -32.42 -6.63
CA SER A 23 17.22 -33.29 -7.37
C SER A 23 17.45 -32.84 -8.82
N SER A 24 18.40 -31.94 -9.03
CA SER A 24 19.47 -32.05 -10.05
C SER A 24 20.20 -30.72 -10.21
N ARG A 25 21.52 -30.76 -9.98
CA ARG A 25 22.47 -29.67 -10.21
C ARG A 25 22.98 -29.67 -11.66
N HIS A 26 23.65 -28.55 -12.00
CA HIS A 26 24.67 -28.26 -13.05
C HIS A 26 24.18 -27.21 -14.05
N ALA A 27 24.86 -26.08 -14.29
CA ALA A 27 26.05 -25.48 -13.71
C ALA A 27 25.91 -23.94 -13.81
N SER A 28 26.27 -23.23 -12.75
CA SER A 28 26.28 -21.77 -12.64
C SER A 28 27.66 -21.32 -12.13
N PRO A 29 28.04 -20.04 -12.25
CA PRO A 29 29.42 -19.58 -12.02
C PRO A 29 29.92 -19.95 -10.62
N SER A 30 31.24 -20.10 -10.48
CA SER A 30 31.90 -20.48 -9.21
C SER A 30 31.47 -19.59 -8.05
N ALA A 31 31.11 -20.23 -6.94
CA ALA A 31 30.46 -19.65 -5.77
C ALA A 31 31.34 -18.74 -4.88
N GLU A 32 32.49 -18.25 -5.36
CA GLU A 32 33.40 -17.43 -4.54
C GLU A 32 33.24 -15.91 -4.70
N ASP A 33 32.56 -15.41 -5.75
CA ASP A 33 32.54 -13.96 -6.05
C ASP A 33 31.16 -13.28 -6.01
N VAL A 34 30.14 -13.91 -5.41
CA VAL A 34 28.87 -13.22 -5.08
C VAL A 34 28.78 -13.06 -3.57
N ARG A 35 29.35 -11.97 -3.03
CA ARG A 35 28.96 -11.52 -1.69
C ARG A 35 27.48 -11.14 -1.73
N THR A 36 26.64 -11.97 -1.15
CA THR A 36 25.23 -11.66 -0.96
C THR A 36 25.14 -10.47 -0.01
N ALA A 37 24.77 -9.29 -0.52
CA ALA A 37 24.68 -8.05 0.27
C ALA A 37 23.71 -8.16 1.47
N GLY A 38 22.78 -9.12 1.44
CA GLY A 38 21.96 -9.51 2.57
C GLY A 38 20.93 -10.57 2.19
N ILE A 39 20.35 -11.21 3.20
CA ILE A 39 19.31 -12.23 3.10
C ILE A 39 18.11 -11.75 3.91
N ALA A 40 16.91 -11.93 3.37
CA ALA A 40 15.67 -11.73 4.12
C ALA A 40 14.82 -12.99 4.09
N VAL A 41 14.31 -13.37 5.25
CA VAL A 41 13.42 -14.51 5.43
C VAL A 41 12.28 -14.12 6.35
N HIS A 42 11.18 -14.85 6.28
CA HIS A 42 10.14 -14.75 7.29
C HIS A 42 10.60 -15.47 8.56
N GLY A 43 10.71 -14.73 9.66
CA GLY A 43 11.02 -15.27 10.97
C GLY A 43 9.87 -16.09 11.55
N PRO A 44 10.13 -16.95 12.56
CA PRO A 44 9.09 -17.71 13.26
C PRO A 44 8.07 -16.84 14.00
N ASP A 45 8.40 -15.57 14.25
CA ASP A 45 7.53 -14.53 14.80
C ASP A 45 6.91 -13.62 13.72
N GLY A 46 6.99 -14.01 12.44
CA GLY A 46 6.24 -13.39 11.32
C GLY A 46 6.86 -12.11 10.80
N ARG A 47 7.80 -11.57 11.57
CA ARG A 47 8.67 -10.48 11.21
C ARG A 47 9.56 -10.90 10.05
N ILE A 48 9.86 -9.96 9.16
CA ILE A 48 10.97 -10.14 8.24
C ILE A 48 12.24 -10.09 9.09
N GLN A 49 12.97 -11.19 9.10
CA GLN A 49 14.31 -11.27 9.66
C GLN A 49 15.29 -11.05 8.53
N MET A 50 16.19 -10.10 8.74
CA MET A 50 17.15 -9.68 7.75
C MET A 50 18.54 -9.81 8.34
N ASP A 51 19.39 -10.51 7.61
CA ASP A 51 20.83 -10.50 7.84
C ASP A 51 21.45 -9.71 6.71
N VAL A 52 22.00 -8.54 7.02
CA VAL A 52 22.51 -7.57 6.06
C VAL A 52 24.01 -7.45 6.26
N ALA A 53 24.76 -7.48 5.16
CA ALA A 53 26.19 -7.29 5.18
C ALA A 53 26.57 -5.95 5.85
N GLU A 54 27.80 -5.89 6.35
CA GLU A 54 28.34 -4.68 6.96
C GLU A 54 28.34 -3.50 5.96
N GLU A 55 28.23 -2.28 6.47
CA GLU A 55 28.09 -1.06 5.66
C GLU A 55 29.19 -0.88 4.59
N GLU A 56 30.39 -1.34 4.89
CA GLU A 56 31.55 -1.27 3.98
C GLU A 56 31.40 -2.24 2.79
N ASP A 57 30.70 -3.36 2.99
CA ASP A 57 30.51 -4.43 2.00
C ASP A 57 29.31 -4.22 1.08
N ILE A 58 28.43 -3.26 1.39
CA ILE A 58 27.26 -2.96 0.55
C ILE A 58 27.66 -2.05 -0.62
N ASP A 59 27.58 -2.57 -1.83
CA ASP A 59 27.71 -1.81 -3.08
C ASP A 59 26.35 -1.23 -3.50
N LEU A 60 26.13 0.05 -3.21
CA LEU A 60 24.90 0.75 -3.60
C LEU A 60 24.78 0.94 -5.12
N ASP A 61 25.89 1.07 -5.85
CA ASP A 61 25.83 1.30 -7.30
C ASP A 61 25.39 0.02 -8.01
N ALA A 62 25.83 -1.14 -7.51
CA ALA A 62 25.30 -2.43 -7.96
C ALA A 62 23.80 -2.60 -7.68
N LEU A 63 23.31 -2.11 -6.53
CA LEU A 63 21.89 -2.19 -6.14
C LEU A 63 21.00 -1.15 -6.83
N ARG A 64 21.60 -0.04 -7.26
CA ARG A 64 20.96 1.01 -8.05
C ARG A 64 20.95 0.73 -9.54
N ARG A 65 21.60 -0.37 -10.00
CA ARG A 65 21.77 -0.68 -11.43
C ARG A 65 20.49 -0.39 -12.18
N ARG A 66 20.56 0.66 -13.00
CA ARG A 66 19.52 1.07 -13.93
C ARG A 66 19.10 -0.16 -14.71
N SER A 67 17.80 -0.46 -14.73
CA SER A 67 17.25 -1.12 -15.91
C SER A 67 17.75 -0.31 -17.10
N ARG A 68 18.59 -0.92 -17.95
CA ARG A 68 19.01 -0.34 -19.22
C ARG A 68 17.78 -0.32 -20.14
N SER A 69 16.78 0.48 -19.77
CA SER A 69 15.86 1.04 -20.72
C SER A 69 16.73 1.83 -21.69
N THR A 70 16.84 1.37 -22.92
CA THR A 70 17.58 2.01 -24.01
C THR A 70 17.01 3.37 -24.44
N ILE A 71 16.16 3.97 -23.61
CA ILE A 71 15.70 5.35 -23.75
C ILE A 71 16.73 6.24 -23.02
N ASP A 72 18.00 6.12 -23.42
CA ASP A 72 19.11 6.98 -22.99
C ASP A 72 19.38 8.04 -24.08
N GLU A 73 18.34 8.46 -24.79
CA GLU A 73 18.35 9.69 -25.57
C GLU A 73 17.15 10.52 -25.10
N GLU A 74 17.45 11.57 -24.34
CA GLU A 74 16.58 12.75 -24.25
C GLU A 74 16.42 13.30 -25.67
N ASP A 75 15.59 12.65 -26.48
CA ASP A 75 14.97 13.37 -27.58
C ASP A 75 14.18 14.49 -26.89
N ASP A 76 14.65 15.70 -27.12
CA ASP A 76 14.08 16.99 -26.73
C ASP A 76 12.66 17.11 -27.33
N LEU A 77 11.74 16.24 -26.90
CA LEU A 77 10.32 16.38 -27.08
C LEU A 77 9.91 17.54 -26.20
N ARG A 78 10.19 18.74 -26.71
CA ARG A 78 9.61 19.99 -26.26
C ARG A 78 8.10 19.83 -26.41
N LEU A 79 7.47 19.33 -25.36
CA LEU A 79 6.05 19.48 -25.14
C LEU A 79 5.78 20.97 -25.29
N GLU A 80 5.14 21.35 -26.40
CA GLU A 80 4.61 22.69 -26.55
C GLU A 80 3.83 22.99 -25.28
N THR A 81 4.12 24.12 -24.65
CA THR A 81 3.47 24.57 -23.43
C THR A 81 1.99 24.74 -23.70
N MET A 82 1.22 23.67 -23.51
CA MET A 82 -0.23 23.68 -23.55
C MET A 82 -0.70 24.67 -22.49
N ALA A 83 -1.73 25.47 -22.81
CA ALA A 83 -2.28 26.51 -21.94
C ALA A 83 -2.83 25.99 -20.58
N GLY A 84 -2.84 24.68 -20.39
CA GLY A 84 -3.13 23.96 -19.15
C GLY A 84 -3.07 22.45 -19.40
N PRO A 85 -2.99 21.62 -18.35
CA PRO A 85 -3.12 20.17 -18.51
C PRO A 85 -4.49 19.82 -19.12
N PRO A 86 -4.59 18.82 -19.99
CA PRO A 86 -5.87 18.39 -20.54
C PRO A 86 -6.81 17.91 -19.42
N VAL A 87 -8.11 18.08 -19.62
CA VAL A 87 -9.12 17.47 -18.74
C VAL A 87 -9.08 15.95 -18.93
N LEU A 88 -8.99 15.22 -17.82
CA LEU A 88 -8.81 13.76 -17.79
C LEU A 88 -9.86 13.09 -16.91
N ASN A 89 -10.15 11.83 -17.23
CA ASN A 89 -10.78 10.87 -16.33
C ASN A 89 -9.68 10.24 -15.46
N ILE A 90 -9.65 10.55 -14.17
CA ILE A 90 -8.62 10.07 -13.25
C ILE A 90 -9.22 9.01 -12.33
N CYS A 91 -8.63 7.82 -12.33
CA CYS A 91 -8.99 6.76 -11.38
C CYS A 91 -7.99 6.78 -10.21
N ILE A 92 -8.48 7.01 -9.00
CA ILE A 92 -7.70 6.95 -7.77
C ILE A 92 -8.01 5.62 -7.09
N MET A 93 -7.06 4.69 -7.02
CA MET A 93 -7.25 3.35 -6.42
C MET A 93 -6.53 3.25 -5.08
N ILE A 94 -7.28 3.11 -3.99
CA ILE A 94 -6.76 3.09 -2.62
C ILE A 94 -7.25 1.85 -1.89
N VAL A 95 -6.31 1.01 -1.47
CA VAL A 95 -6.54 -0.11 -0.54
C VAL A 95 -6.05 0.30 0.84
N GLY A 96 -6.88 0.13 1.86
CA GLY A 96 -6.51 0.52 3.22
C GLY A 96 -7.70 0.94 4.08
N THR A 97 -7.38 1.62 5.17
CA THR A 97 -8.36 2.10 6.15
C THR A 97 -8.88 3.48 5.79
N ARG A 98 -9.78 4.03 6.63
CA ARG A 98 -10.25 5.41 6.50
C ARG A 98 -9.11 6.43 6.47
N GLY A 99 -8.02 6.19 7.21
CA GLY A 99 -6.84 7.06 7.22
C GLY A 99 -6.13 7.12 5.87
N ASP A 100 -6.18 6.03 5.11
CA ASP A 100 -5.66 5.96 3.75
C ASP A 100 -6.62 6.61 2.75
N VAL A 101 -7.93 6.40 2.89
CA VAL A 101 -8.94 6.92 1.94
C VAL A 101 -9.14 8.43 2.02
N GLN A 102 -9.18 8.99 3.24
CA GLN A 102 -9.57 10.39 3.46
C GLN A 102 -8.67 11.42 2.75
N PRO A 103 -7.33 11.31 2.74
CA PRO A 103 -6.46 12.18 1.96
C PRO A 103 -6.81 12.22 0.47
N PHE A 104 -7.18 11.07 -0.11
CA PHE A 104 -7.50 10.99 -1.54
C PHE A 104 -8.86 11.56 -1.90
N ILE A 105 -9.79 11.69 -0.95
CA ILE A 105 -11.00 12.51 -1.16
C ILE A 105 -10.60 13.98 -1.35
N ALA A 106 -9.63 14.48 -0.57
CA ALA A 106 -9.16 15.85 -0.70
C ALA A 106 -8.47 16.08 -2.06
N ILE A 107 -7.64 15.13 -2.49
CA ILE A 107 -6.99 15.13 -3.81
C ILE A 107 -8.05 15.09 -4.92
N ALA A 108 -9.04 14.19 -4.80
CA ALA A 108 -10.12 14.07 -5.78
C ALA A 108 -10.89 15.39 -5.92
N LYS A 109 -11.23 16.05 -4.81
CA LYS A 109 -11.91 17.35 -4.84
C LYS A 109 -11.06 18.44 -5.50
N ARG A 110 -9.76 18.48 -5.23
CA ARG A 110 -8.85 19.45 -5.88
C ARG A 110 -8.79 19.22 -7.39
N LEU A 111 -8.66 17.96 -7.82
CA LEU A 111 -8.65 17.58 -9.23
C LEU A 111 -10.00 17.86 -9.91
N GLN A 112 -11.12 17.66 -9.22
CA GLN A 112 -12.44 18.07 -9.73
C GLN A 112 -12.55 19.58 -9.91
N GLN A 113 -11.97 20.39 -9.01
CA GLN A 113 -11.90 21.85 -9.17
C GLN A 113 -11.06 22.28 -10.38
N ASP A 114 -10.06 21.47 -10.75
CA ASP A 114 -9.28 21.65 -11.99
C ASP A 114 -10.01 21.12 -13.25
N GLY A 115 -11.25 20.63 -13.09
CA GLY A 115 -12.12 20.18 -14.20
C GLY A 115 -12.04 18.69 -14.53
N HIS A 116 -11.19 17.92 -13.85
CA HIS A 116 -11.07 16.48 -14.08
C HIS A 116 -12.31 15.71 -13.62
N ARG A 117 -12.65 14.63 -14.33
CA ARG A 117 -13.62 13.65 -13.85
C ARG A 117 -12.90 12.63 -12.99
N VAL A 118 -13.13 12.67 -11.69
CA VAL A 118 -12.42 11.81 -10.74
C VAL A 118 -13.32 10.72 -10.19
N ARG A 119 -12.80 9.50 -10.21
CA ARG A 119 -13.36 8.35 -9.51
C ARG A 119 -12.37 7.87 -8.46
N LEU A 120 -12.85 7.63 -7.24
CA LEU A 120 -12.10 6.99 -6.18
C LEU A 120 -12.59 5.55 -6.01
N ALA A 121 -11.71 4.61 -6.33
CA ALA A 121 -11.93 3.18 -6.14
C ALA A 121 -11.29 2.71 -4.83
N THR A 122 -12.11 2.18 -3.92
CA THR A 122 -11.66 1.64 -2.63
C THR A 122 -12.68 0.62 -2.12
N HIS A 123 -12.50 0.10 -0.91
CA HIS A 123 -13.40 -0.90 -0.34
C HIS A 123 -14.84 -0.39 -0.24
N ALA A 124 -15.81 -1.28 -0.52
CA ALA A 124 -17.24 -0.97 -0.60
C ALA A 124 -17.80 -0.24 0.65
N VAL A 125 -17.27 -0.53 1.84
CA VAL A 125 -17.68 0.12 3.10
C VAL A 125 -17.49 1.64 3.10
N TYR A 126 -16.59 2.16 2.26
CA TYR A 126 -16.32 3.60 2.17
C TYR A 126 -17.15 4.31 1.08
N ARG A 127 -18.08 3.61 0.40
CA ARG A 127 -18.93 4.20 -0.65
C ARG A 127 -19.64 5.46 -0.18
N ASP A 128 -20.36 5.39 0.94
CA ASP A 128 -21.13 6.53 1.45
C ASP A 128 -20.22 7.67 1.88
N PHE A 129 -19.09 7.33 2.51
CA PHE A 129 -18.08 8.31 2.89
C PHE A 129 -17.56 9.09 1.67
N VAL A 130 -17.08 8.39 0.64
CA VAL A 130 -16.59 9.01 -0.62
C VAL A 130 -17.70 9.80 -1.31
N SER A 131 -18.88 9.20 -1.49
CA SER A 131 -19.99 9.79 -2.23
C SER A 131 -20.57 11.02 -1.53
N SER A 132 -20.51 11.10 -0.20
CA SER A 132 -20.92 12.28 0.58
C SER A 132 -20.14 13.55 0.23
N TYR A 133 -18.95 13.41 -0.37
CA TYR A 133 -18.13 14.52 -0.85
C TYR A 133 -18.28 14.80 -2.35
N GLY A 134 -19.22 14.14 -3.03
CA GLY A 134 -19.48 14.32 -4.45
C GLY A 134 -18.43 13.70 -5.38
N VAL A 135 -17.67 12.71 -4.90
CA VAL A 135 -16.66 12.00 -5.68
C VAL A 135 -17.27 10.70 -6.23
N GLU A 136 -17.05 10.40 -7.53
CA GLU A 136 -17.52 9.13 -8.11
C GLU A 136 -16.81 7.95 -7.42
N PHE A 137 -17.54 6.86 -7.17
CA PHE A 137 -17.01 5.69 -6.46
C PHE A 137 -16.86 4.48 -7.38
N TYR A 138 -16.00 3.54 -7.01
CA TYR A 138 -16.02 2.17 -7.52
C TYR A 138 -15.56 1.18 -6.44
N PRO A 139 -16.24 0.05 -6.22
CA PRO A 139 -15.86 -0.91 -5.19
C PRO A 139 -14.65 -1.74 -5.66
N LEU A 140 -13.52 -1.61 -4.97
CA LEU A 140 -12.44 -2.59 -5.03
C LEU A 140 -12.80 -3.83 -4.19
N GLY A 141 -12.25 -4.97 -4.58
CA GLY A 141 -12.34 -6.24 -3.86
C GLY A 141 -11.54 -6.23 -2.55
N GLY A 142 -11.67 -7.30 -1.79
CA GLY A 142 -11.09 -7.43 -0.45
C GLY A 142 -11.87 -6.70 0.64
N ASP A 143 -11.96 -7.31 1.82
CA ASP A 143 -12.61 -6.72 2.99
C ASP A 143 -11.59 -5.94 3.85
N PRO A 144 -11.78 -4.61 4.06
CA PRO A 144 -10.88 -3.80 4.87
C PRO A 144 -10.86 -4.22 6.34
N LYS A 145 -11.94 -4.83 6.85
CA LYS A 145 -11.98 -5.39 8.21
C LYS A 145 -11.10 -6.63 8.31
N GLU A 146 -11.04 -7.43 7.25
CA GLU A 146 -10.12 -8.57 7.20
C GLU A 146 -8.67 -8.12 7.05
N LEU A 147 -8.41 -7.10 6.23
CA LEU A 147 -7.09 -6.49 6.08
C LEU A 147 -6.61 -5.88 7.41
N ALA A 148 -7.47 -5.14 8.11
CA ALA A 148 -7.17 -4.57 9.42
C ALA A 148 -7.03 -5.64 10.51
N ALA A 149 -7.93 -6.63 10.55
CA ALA A 149 -7.85 -7.75 11.49
C ALA A 149 -6.60 -8.61 11.24
N TYR A 150 -6.18 -8.73 9.99
CA TYR A 150 -4.94 -9.39 9.62
C TYR A 150 -3.73 -8.59 10.12
N MET A 151 -3.62 -7.30 9.79
CA MET A 151 -2.56 -6.41 10.29
C MET A 151 -2.48 -6.38 11.82
N VAL A 152 -3.62 -6.53 12.49
CA VAL A 152 -3.74 -6.62 13.94
C VAL A 152 -3.28 -7.95 14.50
N LYS A 153 -3.78 -9.07 13.96
CA LYS A 153 -3.39 -10.42 14.39
C LYS A 153 -1.92 -10.68 14.13
N THR A 154 -1.41 -10.02 13.12
CA THR A 154 0.00 -9.98 12.79
C THR A 154 0.73 -8.82 13.47
N GLY A 155 0.12 -7.93 14.25
CA GLY A 155 0.87 -6.82 14.88
C GLY A 155 1.73 -5.98 13.93
N GLY A 156 1.36 -5.90 12.64
CA GLY A 156 2.15 -5.31 11.57
C GLY A 156 3.09 -6.27 10.81
N HIS A 157 2.98 -7.59 10.99
CA HIS A 157 3.80 -8.60 10.31
C HIS A 157 3.28 -8.93 8.89
N LEU A 158 4.18 -9.20 7.92
CA LEU A 158 3.76 -9.55 6.55
C LEU A 158 3.09 -10.92 6.44
N ILE A 159 3.40 -11.89 7.30
CA ILE A 159 2.86 -13.27 7.29
C ILE A 159 2.64 -13.73 8.74
N PRO A 160 1.53 -14.44 9.05
CA PRO A 160 1.24 -14.87 10.41
C PRO A 160 2.06 -16.09 10.85
N THR A 161 2.20 -16.25 12.16
CA THR A 161 3.34 -16.95 12.80
C THR A 161 3.04 -18.31 13.36
N LYS A 162 1.77 -18.61 13.60
CA LYS A 162 1.34 -19.91 14.12
C LYS A 162 1.05 -20.82 12.93
N ILE A 163 1.45 -22.09 13.00
CA ILE A 163 1.16 -23.11 11.96
C ILE A 163 -0.35 -23.13 11.63
N GLU A 164 -1.21 -22.93 12.64
CA GLU A 164 -2.66 -22.80 12.47
C GLU A 164 -3.06 -21.55 11.67
N THR A 165 -2.34 -20.44 11.79
CA THR A 165 -2.58 -19.19 11.06
C THR A 165 -1.98 -19.23 9.65
N ILE A 166 -0.86 -19.94 9.44
CA ILE A 166 -0.31 -20.23 8.12
C ILE A 166 -1.27 -21.13 7.31
N GLN A 167 -1.89 -22.12 7.95
CA GLN A 167 -2.85 -23.01 7.30
C GLN A 167 -4.23 -22.36 7.06
N LYS A 168 -4.67 -21.44 7.93
CA LYS A 168 -6.01 -20.83 7.85
C LYS A 168 -6.04 -19.46 7.16
N ASP A 169 -5.02 -18.62 7.34
CA ASP A 169 -5.09 -17.19 6.97
C ASP A 169 -4.22 -16.86 5.74
N VAL A 170 -3.12 -17.57 5.46
CA VAL A 170 -2.30 -17.31 4.25
C VAL A 170 -3.08 -17.53 2.94
N PRO A 171 -3.83 -18.64 2.77
CA PRO A 171 -4.69 -18.78 1.60
C PRO A 171 -5.72 -17.65 1.48
N ARG A 172 -6.28 -17.21 2.62
CA ARG A 172 -7.27 -16.12 2.66
C ARG A 172 -6.67 -14.77 2.29
N ASN A 173 -5.43 -14.48 2.69
CA ASN A 173 -4.74 -13.26 2.30
C ASN A 173 -4.41 -13.21 0.82
N LEU A 174 -3.94 -14.33 0.26
CA LEU A 174 -3.70 -14.42 -1.17
C LEU A 174 -5.00 -14.27 -1.97
N LEU A 175 -6.10 -14.85 -1.50
CA LEU A 175 -7.43 -14.63 -2.06
C LEU A 175 -7.85 -13.15 -1.97
N MET A 176 -7.60 -12.48 -0.85
CA MET A 176 -7.91 -11.05 -0.71
C MET A 176 -7.08 -10.19 -1.67
N ILE A 177 -5.77 -10.46 -1.81
CA ILE A 177 -4.92 -9.76 -2.79
C ILE A 177 -5.43 -10.05 -4.21
N GLU A 178 -5.81 -11.29 -4.50
CA GLU A 178 -6.42 -11.65 -5.78
C GLU A 178 -7.73 -10.89 -6.03
N GLU A 179 -8.65 -10.81 -5.06
CA GLU A 179 -9.89 -10.05 -5.18
C GLU A 179 -9.63 -8.55 -5.45
N ILE A 180 -8.68 -7.96 -4.72
CA ILE A 180 -8.23 -6.58 -4.96
C ILE A 180 -7.72 -6.46 -6.40
N LEU A 181 -6.78 -7.32 -6.78
CA LEU A 181 -6.13 -7.31 -8.08
C LEU A 181 -7.15 -7.44 -9.22
N GLN A 182 -8.03 -8.44 -9.15
CA GLN A 182 -9.11 -8.70 -10.10
C GLN A 182 -10.06 -7.50 -10.23
N SER A 183 -10.30 -6.76 -9.14
CA SER A 183 -11.17 -5.57 -9.16
C SER A 183 -10.52 -4.32 -9.77
N THR A 184 -9.20 -4.28 -9.91
CA THR A 184 -8.50 -3.09 -10.45
C THR A 184 -8.81 -2.84 -11.93
N TRP A 185 -8.95 -3.88 -12.75
CA TRP A 185 -9.28 -3.74 -14.17
C TRP A 185 -10.65 -3.11 -14.42
N PRO A 186 -11.76 -3.62 -13.84
CA PRO A 186 -13.05 -2.98 -14.04
C PRO A 186 -13.15 -1.62 -13.33
N ALA A 187 -12.38 -1.35 -12.25
CA ALA A 187 -12.33 -0.02 -11.64
C ALA A 187 -11.91 1.09 -12.63
N VAL A 188 -10.95 0.78 -13.50
CA VAL A 188 -10.44 1.71 -14.51
C VAL A 188 -11.20 1.70 -15.84
N SER A 189 -12.10 0.73 -16.08
CA SER A 189 -12.68 0.51 -17.42
C SER A 189 -14.20 0.29 -17.47
N ALA A 190 -14.85 -0.02 -16.35
CA ALA A 190 -16.27 -0.32 -16.26
C ALA A 190 -17.07 0.81 -15.59
N ALA A 191 -18.39 0.82 -15.80
CA ALA A 191 -19.29 1.62 -14.98
C ALA A 191 -19.33 1.05 -13.54
N ASP A 192 -19.49 1.92 -12.53
CA ASP A 192 -19.77 1.48 -11.17
C ASP A 192 -21.07 0.66 -11.15
N PRO A 193 -21.08 -0.58 -10.66
CA PRO A 193 -22.27 -1.42 -10.64
C PRO A 193 -23.45 -0.80 -9.87
N GLU A 194 -23.20 0.10 -8.92
CA GLU A 194 -24.23 0.77 -8.11
C GLU A 194 -24.17 2.31 -8.21
N GLY A 195 -23.49 2.84 -9.22
CA GLY A 195 -23.25 4.28 -9.35
C GLY A 195 -24.51 5.11 -9.62
N GLY A 196 -25.61 4.48 -10.03
CA GLY A 196 -26.94 5.10 -10.15
C GLY A 196 -27.87 4.79 -8.97
N GLY A 197 -27.38 4.13 -7.93
CA GLY A 197 -28.15 3.58 -6.82
C GLY A 197 -28.16 2.04 -6.79
N PRO A 198 -28.81 1.42 -5.79
CA PRO A 198 -28.83 -0.03 -5.63
C PRO A 198 -29.30 -0.77 -6.89
N GLY A 199 -28.44 -1.59 -7.48
CA GLY A 199 -28.72 -2.34 -8.70
C GLY A 199 -28.72 -1.53 -10.00
N ILE A 200 -28.41 -0.23 -9.94
CA ILE A 200 -28.38 0.66 -11.11
C ILE A 200 -26.94 1.05 -11.41
N LYS A 201 -26.47 0.65 -12.60
CA LYS A 201 -25.13 1.00 -13.06
C LYS A 201 -24.98 2.51 -13.23
N GLY A 202 -23.83 3.02 -12.82
CA GLY A 202 -23.42 4.40 -13.05
C GLY A 202 -23.04 4.67 -14.50
N LYS A 203 -22.53 5.87 -14.75
CA LYS A 203 -22.05 6.27 -16.08
C LYS A 203 -20.81 5.46 -16.49
N PRO A 204 -20.63 5.17 -17.80
CA PRO A 204 -19.38 4.60 -18.31
C PRO A 204 -18.17 5.40 -17.87
N PHE A 205 -17.05 4.72 -17.64
CA PHE A 205 -15.81 5.35 -17.19
C PHE A 205 -14.63 4.61 -17.79
N ARG A 206 -13.65 5.37 -18.26
CA ARG A 206 -12.37 4.85 -18.73
C ARG A 206 -11.28 5.79 -18.24
N ALA A 207 -10.36 5.28 -17.43
CA ALA A 207 -9.25 6.05 -16.90
C ALA A 207 -8.32 6.51 -18.04
N GLN A 208 -7.84 7.75 -17.91
CA GLN A 208 -6.82 8.36 -18.75
C GLN A 208 -5.56 8.69 -17.93
N ALA A 209 -5.64 8.58 -16.61
CA ALA A 209 -4.52 8.60 -15.67
C ALA A 209 -4.93 7.84 -14.40
N ILE A 210 -3.95 7.31 -13.68
CA ILE A 210 -4.15 6.55 -12.45
C ILE A 210 -3.33 7.16 -11.32
N ILE A 211 -3.96 7.35 -10.17
CA ILE A 211 -3.28 7.58 -8.89
C ILE A 211 -3.54 6.36 -8.02
N SER A 212 -2.53 5.82 -7.34
CA SER A 212 -2.74 4.66 -6.47
C SER A 212 -1.76 4.59 -5.32
N ASN A 213 -2.06 3.81 -4.30
CA ASN A 213 -1.08 3.43 -3.29
C ASN A 213 -0.44 2.06 -3.61
N PRO A 214 0.79 1.79 -3.14
CA PRO A 214 1.52 0.56 -3.50
C PRO A 214 0.78 -0.73 -3.15
N VAL A 215 0.01 -0.74 -2.06
CA VAL A 215 -0.70 -1.94 -1.58
C VAL A 215 -1.90 -2.36 -2.44
N THR A 216 -2.21 -1.61 -3.51
CA THR A 216 -3.24 -2.01 -4.48
C THR A 216 -2.75 -3.14 -5.42
N TYR A 217 -1.43 -3.30 -5.61
CA TYR A 217 -0.76 -4.31 -6.48
C TYR A 217 -1.11 -4.28 -7.98
N GLY A 218 -2.37 -4.04 -8.37
CA GLY A 218 -2.81 -4.07 -9.77
C GLY A 218 -2.52 -2.81 -10.57
N HIS A 219 -2.22 -1.68 -9.90
CA HIS A 219 -2.17 -0.35 -10.51
C HIS A 219 -1.25 -0.26 -11.74
N ILE A 220 -0.05 -0.82 -11.67
CA ILE A 220 0.94 -0.72 -12.76
C ILE A 220 0.56 -1.61 -13.95
N HIS A 221 -0.06 -2.75 -13.69
CA HIS A 221 -0.46 -3.68 -14.73
C HIS A 221 -1.68 -3.17 -15.51
N VAL A 222 -2.66 -2.59 -14.82
CA VAL A 222 -3.80 -1.97 -15.50
C VAL A 222 -3.41 -0.67 -16.21
N ALA A 223 -2.43 0.07 -15.68
CA ALA A 223 -1.83 1.23 -16.35
C ALA A 223 -1.12 0.82 -17.66
N GLU A 224 -0.28 -0.22 -17.62
CA GLU A 224 0.37 -0.82 -18.80
C GLU A 224 -0.67 -1.25 -19.84
N ARG A 225 -1.75 -1.91 -19.40
CA ARG A 225 -2.81 -2.39 -20.30
C ARG A 225 -3.58 -1.25 -20.99
N LEU A 226 -3.80 -0.15 -20.28
CA LEU A 226 -4.50 1.02 -20.80
C LEU A 226 -3.58 1.97 -21.60
N GLY A 227 -2.26 1.91 -21.36
CA GLY A 227 -1.31 2.88 -21.90
C GLY A 227 -1.48 4.26 -21.28
N VAL A 228 -1.72 4.34 -19.97
CA VAL A 228 -1.98 5.60 -19.24
C VAL A 228 -0.94 5.84 -18.13
N PRO A 229 -0.66 7.10 -17.78
CA PRO A 229 0.27 7.41 -16.70
C PRO A 229 -0.23 6.92 -15.33
N LEU A 230 0.72 6.50 -14.50
CA LEU A 230 0.54 6.10 -13.11
C LEU A 230 1.34 7.03 -12.19
N HIS A 231 0.72 7.52 -11.13
CA HIS A 231 1.37 8.19 -10.01
C HIS A 231 1.09 7.41 -8.74
N VAL A 232 2.14 7.03 -8.01
CA VAL A 232 1.98 6.36 -6.72
C VAL A 232 2.01 7.39 -5.58
N MET A 233 1.06 7.33 -4.66
CA MET A 233 1.02 8.22 -3.49
C MET A 233 0.83 7.44 -2.20
N PHE A 234 1.57 7.79 -1.15
CA PHE A 234 1.50 7.06 0.12
C PHE A 234 1.89 7.91 1.34
N PRO A 235 1.31 7.69 2.54
CA PRO A 235 1.67 8.44 3.75
C PRO A 235 2.88 7.84 4.49
N GLN A 236 3.50 6.78 3.95
CA GLN A 236 4.65 6.10 4.54
C GLN A 236 5.74 5.89 3.48
N PRO A 237 7.02 5.83 3.87
CA PRO A 237 8.08 5.59 2.91
C PRO A 237 7.96 4.21 2.28
N TRP A 238 8.07 4.17 0.94
CA TRP A 238 7.89 2.95 0.14
C TRP A 238 8.91 2.81 -0.99
N VAL A 239 9.84 3.75 -1.12
CA VAL A 239 10.92 3.69 -2.12
C VAL A 239 12.28 3.65 -1.43
N PRO A 240 13.27 2.95 -1.99
CA PRO A 240 14.58 2.79 -1.36
C PRO A 240 15.25 4.12 -0.98
N THR A 241 15.78 4.17 0.25
CA THR A 241 16.60 5.27 0.75
C THR A 241 17.58 4.78 1.80
N THR A 242 18.70 5.47 1.90
CA THR A 242 19.66 5.32 2.99
C THR A 242 19.20 6.00 4.29
N ALA A 243 18.22 6.91 4.25
CA ALA A 243 17.84 7.72 5.41
C ALA A 243 17.20 6.93 6.56
N PHE A 244 16.30 6.01 6.26
CA PHE A 244 15.58 5.18 7.24
C PHE A 244 15.21 3.83 6.64
N PRO A 245 15.12 2.76 7.44
CA PRO A 245 14.81 1.42 6.93
C PRO A 245 13.37 1.32 6.45
N HIS A 246 13.07 0.29 5.65
CA HIS A 246 11.72 -0.03 5.21
C HIS A 246 10.83 -0.28 6.44
N PRO A 247 9.60 0.28 6.52
CA PRO A 247 8.72 0.16 7.69
C PRO A 247 8.47 -1.28 8.17
N LEU A 248 8.44 -2.22 7.22
CA LEU A 248 8.20 -3.64 7.47
C LEU A 248 9.46 -4.48 7.75
N SER A 249 10.65 -3.88 7.72
CA SER A 249 11.92 -4.60 7.93
C SER A 249 12.20 -4.96 9.39
N ASN A 250 11.51 -4.32 10.35
CA ASN A 250 11.82 -4.36 11.80
C ASN A 250 13.25 -3.93 12.15
N MET A 251 13.98 -3.29 11.24
CA MET A 251 15.30 -2.74 11.54
C MET A 251 15.18 -1.47 12.38
N HIS A 252 16.11 -1.30 13.32
CA HIS A 252 16.16 -0.11 14.16
C HIS A 252 16.61 1.11 13.38
N TYR A 253 15.87 2.21 13.52
CA TYR A 253 16.31 3.51 13.05
C TYR A 253 17.45 4.04 13.94
N THR A 254 18.55 4.44 13.31
CA THR A 254 19.78 4.86 14.00
C THR A 254 20.01 6.37 13.98
N GLY A 255 19.10 7.15 13.36
CA GLY A 255 19.26 8.60 13.22
C GLY A 255 20.28 9.04 12.17
N LYS A 256 20.92 8.11 11.46
CA LYS A 256 21.96 8.39 10.46
C LYS A 256 21.70 7.64 9.16
N PRO A 257 22.08 8.20 7.99
CA PRO A 257 22.02 7.48 6.73
C PRO A 257 22.90 6.22 6.76
N GLN A 258 22.35 5.10 6.29
CA GLN A 258 22.99 3.78 6.28
C GLN A 258 22.60 3.01 5.00
N LYS A 259 23.55 2.36 4.34
CA LYS A 259 23.31 1.56 3.12
C LYS A 259 22.40 0.36 3.39
N ARG A 260 22.44 -0.21 4.60
CA ARG A 260 21.52 -1.29 5.01
C ARG A 260 20.06 -0.86 5.00
N ASN A 261 19.77 0.43 5.23
CA ASN A 261 18.41 0.96 5.11
C ASN A 261 17.92 0.82 3.67
N TYR A 262 18.75 1.17 2.68
CA TYR A 262 18.42 1.02 1.26
C TYR A 262 18.20 -0.45 0.90
N LEU A 263 19.08 -1.33 1.36
CA LEU A 263 18.96 -2.77 1.11
C LEU A 263 17.68 -3.36 1.71
N SER A 264 17.21 -2.84 2.85
CA SER A 264 15.97 -3.31 3.48
C SER A 264 14.76 -3.20 2.54
N TYR A 265 14.67 -2.16 1.70
CA TYR A 265 13.60 -2.03 0.71
C TYR A 265 13.70 -3.13 -0.35
N LYS A 266 14.88 -3.31 -0.95
CA LYS A 266 15.10 -4.33 -1.99
C LYS A 266 14.76 -5.75 -1.53
N LEU A 267 15.06 -6.04 -0.27
CA LEU A 267 14.78 -7.33 0.35
C LEU A 267 13.30 -7.51 0.71
N VAL A 268 12.62 -6.46 1.19
CA VAL A 268 11.16 -6.50 1.42
C VAL A 268 10.41 -6.65 0.09
N ASP A 269 10.78 -5.88 -0.94
CA ASP A 269 10.20 -5.96 -2.28
C ASP A 269 10.36 -7.36 -2.88
N LEU A 270 11.53 -7.99 -2.68
CA LEU A 270 11.75 -9.38 -3.10
C LEU A 270 10.75 -10.35 -2.44
N LEU A 271 10.55 -10.25 -1.12
CA LEU A 271 9.62 -11.13 -0.40
C LEU A 271 8.17 -10.89 -0.83
N MET A 272 7.78 -9.62 -0.98
CA MET A 272 6.45 -9.24 -1.47
C MET A 272 6.19 -9.78 -2.89
N TRP A 273 7.17 -9.66 -3.78
CA TRP A 273 7.07 -10.19 -5.14
C TRP A 273 6.96 -11.71 -5.15
N GLN A 274 7.79 -12.42 -4.39
CA GLN A 274 7.72 -13.89 -4.32
C GLN A 274 6.34 -14.39 -3.83
N GLY A 275 5.73 -13.68 -2.89
CA GLY A 275 4.39 -14.02 -2.39
C GLY A 275 3.27 -13.76 -3.40
N THR A 276 3.46 -12.83 -4.34
CA THR A 276 2.39 -12.35 -5.25
C THR A 276 2.63 -12.65 -6.73
N GLU A 277 3.81 -13.14 -7.12
CA GLU A 277 4.20 -13.37 -8.52
C GLU A 277 3.19 -14.23 -9.28
N GLY A 278 2.69 -15.30 -8.64
CA GLY A 278 1.73 -16.23 -9.25
C GLY A 278 0.41 -15.55 -9.62
N ILE A 279 -0.24 -14.92 -8.64
CA ILE A 279 -1.53 -14.24 -8.81
C ILE A 279 -1.43 -13.04 -9.74
N VAL A 280 -0.32 -12.28 -9.66
CA VAL A 280 -0.06 -11.15 -10.57
C VAL A 280 0.06 -11.63 -12.00
N ASN A 281 0.81 -12.70 -12.24
CA ASN A 281 1.01 -13.22 -13.58
C ASN A 281 -0.25 -13.84 -14.18
N GLU A 282 -1.06 -14.54 -13.38
CA GLU A 282 -2.36 -15.05 -13.82
C GLU A 282 -3.31 -13.90 -14.18
N PHE A 283 -3.41 -12.87 -13.35
CA PHE A 283 -4.18 -11.68 -13.67
C PHE A 283 -3.70 -11.01 -14.97
N ARG A 284 -2.38 -10.88 -15.14
CA ARG A 284 -1.80 -10.29 -16.37
C ARG A 284 -2.19 -11.09 -17.61
N THR A 285 -2.10 -12.41 -17.59
CA THR A 285 -2.37 -13.23 -18.79
C THR A 285 -3.86 -13.42 -19.04
N GLU A 286 -4.62 -13.80 -18.01
CA GLU A 286 -6.01 -14.23 -18.16
C GLU A 286 -7.00 -13.05 -18.24
N VAL A 287 -6.68 -11.92 -17.60
CA VAL A 287 -7.58 -10.75 -17.53
C VAL A 287 -7.11 -9.62 -18.42
N LEU A 288 -5.83 -9.26 -18.31
CA LEU A 288 -5.30 -8.12 -19.07
C LEU A 288 -4.84 -8.52 -20.47
N GLY A 289 -4.57 -9.80 -20.74
CA GLY A 289 -3.97 -10.24 -22.00
C GLY A 289 -2.54 -9.70 -22.19
N LEU A 290 -1.86 -9.36 -21.09
CA LEU A 290 -0.46 -8.96 -21.07
C LEU A 290 0.45 -10.17 -20.94
N ARG A 291 1.71 -10.01 -21.35
CA ARG A 291 2.72 -11.05 -21.13
C ARG A 291 3.00 -11.25 -19.64
N LYS A 292 3.32 -12.49 -19.28
CA LYS A 292 3.91 -12.85 -17.98
C LYS A 292 5.19 -12.05 -17.72
N ILE A 293 5.38 -11.61 -16.47
CA ILE A 293 6.67 -11.16 -15.92
C ILE A 293 7.48 -12.41 -15.58
N ARG A 294 8.59 -12.61 -16.29
CA ARG A 294 9.46 -13.79 -16.18
C ARG A 294 10.58 -13.55 -15.16
N LYS A 295 11.23 -14.63 -14.73
CA LYS A 295 12.47 -14.52 -13.94
C LYS A 295 13.49 -13.70 -14.75
N GLY A 296 14.02 -12.65 -14.13
CA GLY A 296 14.94 -11.70 -14.78
C GLY A 296 14.29 -10.42 -15.31
N ASP A 297 12.96 -10.34 -15.42
CA ASP A 297 12.26 -9.12 -15.89
C ASP A 297 12.16 -8.02 -14.82
N GLY A 298 12.79 -8.19 -13.65
CA GLY A 298 12.77 -7.17 -12.59
C GLY A 298 11.39 -6.96 -11.95
N GLY A 299 10.53 -7.99 -11.87
CA GLY A 299 9.15 -7.84 -11.37
C GLY A 299 9.01 -7.15 -10.00
N ARG A 300 9.93 -7.44 -9.07
CA ARG A 300 9.98 -6.79 -7.74
C ARG A 300 10.39 -5.30 -7.78
N ASP A 301 11.11 -4.89 -8.84
CA ASP A 301 11.72 -3.58 -8.99
C ASP A 301 10.98 -2.73 -10.05
N ILE A 302 9.88 -3.23 -10.62
CA ILE A 302 9.22 -2.67 -11.82
C ILE A 302 8.80 -1.19 -11.66
N LEU A 303 8.38 -0.78 -10.46
CA LEU A 303 8.03 0.62 -10.17
C LEU A 303 9.25 1.54 -10.23
N LEU A 304 10.40 1.04 -9.80
CA LEU A 304 11.67 1.76 -9.79
C LEU A 304 12.28 1.78 -11.19
N ASP A 305 12.30 0.63 -11.86
CA ASP A 305 12.87 0.46 -13.20
C ASP A 305 12.14 1.30 -14.26
N LEU A 306 10.81 1.43 -14.13
CA LEU A 306 10.00 2.26 -15.01
C LEU A 306 9.91 3.72 -14.55
N HIS A 307 10.67 4.12 -13.52
CA HIS A 307 10.70 5.48 -12.98
C HIS A 307 9.29 6.03 -12.73
N ILE A 308 8.43 5.25 -12.08
CA ILE A 308 7.08 5.69 -11.75
C ILE A 308 7.19 6.80 -10.69
N PRO A 309 6.57 7.99 -10.90
CA PRO A 309 6.63 9.07 -9.94
C PRO A 309 5.93 8.69 -8.63
N HIS A 310 6.53 9.05 -7.49
CA HIS A 310 5.95 8.83 -6.16
C HIS A 310 5.81 10.15 -5.41
N ALA A 311 4.68 10.35 -4.73
CA ALA A 311 4.49 11.46 -3.81
C ALA A 311 4.11 10.98 -2.41
N PHE A 312 4.82 11.50 -1.43
CA PHE A 312 4.73 11.12 -0.03
C PHE A 312 4.01 12.19 0.77
N MET A 313 2.92 11.79 1.44
CA MET A 313 1.93 12.70 2.01
C MET A 313 2.17 13.01 3.49
N TRP A 314 3.42 13.29 3.86
CA TRP A 314 3.78 13.78 5.20
C TRP A 314 4.40 15.17 5.11
N SER A 315 4.39 15.88 6.24
CA SER A 315 5.02 17.20 6.35
C SER A 315 6.54 17.10 6.20
N PRO A 316 7.18 17.87 5.29
CA PRO A 316 8.64 17.93 5.18
C PRO A 316 9.31 18.49 6.44
N GLU A 317 8.58 19.25 7.26
CA GLU A 317 9.04 19.72 8.58
C GLU A 317 9.13 18.60 9.61
N LEU A 318 8.32 17.54 9.45
CA LEU A 318 8.34 16.37 10.34
C LEU A 318 9.37 15.35 9.86
N VAL A 319 9.33 15.01 8.58
CA VAL A 319 10.30 14.11 7.94
C VAL A 319 10.74 14.76 6.62
N PRO A 320 11.96 15.31 6.54
CA PRO A 320 12.44 15.95 5.32
C PRO A 320 12.62 14.94 4.20
N LYS A 321 12.51 15.40 2.95
CA LYS A 321 12.81 14.60 1.75
C LYS A 321 14.23 14.03 1.85
N PRO A 322 14.42 12.69 1.77
CA PRO A 322 15.74 12.09 1.68
C PRO A 322 16.57 12.65 0.53
N LYS A 323 17.86 12.89 0.79
CA LYS A 323 18.78 13.49 -0.18
C LYS A 323 19.06 12.61 -1.40
N ASP A 324 18.81 11.30 -1.28
CA ASP A 324 19.05 10.30 -2.32
C ASP A 324 17.84 10.00 -3.19
N TRP A 325 16.78 10.80 -3.12
CA TRP A 325 15.55 10.62 -3.90
C TRP A 325 15.48 11.39 -5.23
N GLY A 326 16.37 12.36 -5.46
CA GLY A 326 16.35 13.17 -6.69
C GLY A 326 14.99 13.84 -6.93
N ASP A 327 14.61 14.05 -8.19
CA ASP A 327 13.38 14.78 -8.56
C ASP A 327 12.17 13.88 -8.82
N LEU A 328 12.37 12.56 -8.90
CA LEU A 328 11.28 11.61 -9.21
C LEU A 328 10.33 11.39 -8.03
N TYR A 329 10.82 11.57 -6.79
CA TYR A 329 10.07 11.31 -5.58
C TYR A 329 9.90 12.58 -4.75
N ASP A 330 8.66 12.91 -4.41
CA ASP A 330 8.34 14.14 -3.69
C ASP A 330 7.78 13.90 -2.30
N VAL A 331 8.07 14.82 -1.38
CA VAL A 331 7.38 14.93 -0.09
C VAL A 331 6.47 16.16 -0.19
N VAL A 332 5.17 15.93 -0.35
CA VAL A 332 4.21 16.95 -0.78
C VAL A 332 3.46 17.63 0.36
N GLY A 333 3.76 17.26 1.61
CA GLY A 333 3.06 17.76 2.78
C GLY A 333 1.85 16.92 3.16
N THR A 334 1.27 17.24 4.33
CA THR A 334 0.08 16.57 4.83
C THR A 334 -1.15 16.98 4.03
N VAL A 335 -1.77 16.02 3.37
CA VAL A 335 -3.02 16.24 2.64
C VAL A 335 -4.19 16.20 3.61
N THR A 336 -4.79 17.35 3.85
CA THR A 336 -5.97 17.49 4.72
C THR A 336 -7.23 17.73 3.90
N LEU A 337 -8.29 17.00 4.21
CA LEU A 337 -9.62 17.25 3.64
C LEU A 337 -10.17 18.56 4.20
N LYS A 338 -10.16 19.62 3.38
CA LYS A 338 -10.72 20.93 3.72
C LYS A 338 -12.25 20.90 3.55
N GLY A 339 -12.95 21.31 4.60
CA GLY A 339 -14.40 21.47 4.69
C GLY A 339 -14.73 21.99 6.08
N ASP A 340 -15.95 22.50 6.30
CA ASP A 340 -16.43 22.80 7.65
C ASP A 340 -16.11 21.59 8.53
N ALA A 341 -15.41 21.81 9.64
CA ALA A 341 -14.67 20.81 10.41
C ALA A 341 -15.54 19.73 11.09
N SER A 342 -16.73 19.51 10.56
CA SER A 342 -17.93 18.88 11.08
C SER A 342 -19.02 19.92 11.31
N THR A 343 -20.26 19.60 10.93
CA THR A 343 -21.47 20.29 11.42
C THR A 343 -21.81 19.87 12.86
N TYR A 344 -20.88 19.20 13.53
CA TYR A 344 -21.02 18.72 14.89
C TYR A 344 -20.96 19.89 15.86
N THR A 345 -22.09 20.15 16.48
CA THR A 345 -22.16 20.97 17.68
C THR A 345 -21.83 20.07 18.88
N PRO A 346 -20.78 20.36 19.67
CA PRO A 346 -20.51 19.62 20.90
C PRO A 346 -21.70 19.74 21.86
N THR A 347 -21.92 18.72 22.69
CA THR A 347 -22.94 18.84 23.75
C THR A 347 -22.44 19.80 24.83
N PRO A 348 -23.32 20.47 25.59
CA PRO A 348 -22.90 21.40 26.65
C PRO A 348 -21.91 20.77 27.64
N GLU A 349 -22.02 19.47 27.91
CA GLU A 349 -21.09 18.74 28.78
C GLU A 349 -19.71 18.57 28.15
N LEU A 350 -19.64 18.32 26.84
CA LEU A 350 -18.35 18.22 26.14
C LEU A 350 -17.69 19.60 26.04
N GLU A 351 -18.48 20.65 25.80
CA GLU A 351 -17.99 22.03 25.75
C GLU A 351 -17.39 22.45 27.10
N ALA A 352 -18.10 22.24 28.21
CA ALA A 352 -17.60 22.49 29.56
C ALA A 352 -16.34 21.65 29.89
N PHE A 353 -16.28 20.39 29.41
CA PHE A 353 -15.09 19.55 29.57
C PHE A 353 -13.88 20.09 28.79
N LEU A 354 -14.09 20.60 27.58
CA LEU A 354 -13.04 21.18 26.73
C LEU A 354 -12.48 22.49 27.31
N GLU A 355 -13.32 23.31 27.95
CA GLU A 355 -12.88 24.54 28.66
C GLU A 355 -11.86 24.23 29.77
N GLY A 356 -11.89 23.03 30.34
CA GLY A 356 -10.94 22.56 31.36
C GLY A 356 -9.55 22.19 30.84
N GLY A 357 -9.28 22.29 29.53
CA GLY A 357 -7.99 21.94 28.92
C GLY A 357 -7.66 20.44 28.96
N PRO A 358 -8.50 19.56 28.41
CA PRO A 358 -8.33 18.12 28.54
C PRO A 358 -7.19 17.58 27.66
N ILE A 359 -6.67 16.41 28.04
CA ILE A 359 -5.78 15.61 27.20
C ILE A 359 -6.62 14.63 26.37
N PHE A 360 -6.45 14.66 25.06
CA PHE A 360 -7.00 13.65 24.16
C PHE A 360 -6.07 12.45 24.05
N VAL A 361 -6.59 11.25 24.27
CA VAL A 361 -5.88 9.98 24.08
C VAL A 361 -6.66 9.14 23.08
N GLY A 362 -6.01 8.77 21.98
CA GLY A 362 -6.59 7.90 20.97
C GLY A 362 -5.51 7.11 20.23
N PHE A 363 -5.75 5.82 20.01
CA PHE A 363 -4.84 4.91 19.30
C PHE A 363 -5.30 4.62 17.87
N GLY A 364 -6.27 5.41 17.35
CA GLY A 364 -6.86 5.16 16.05
C GLY A 364 -7.50 3.77 15.94
N SER A 365 -7.46 3.19 14.74
CA SER A 365 -8.03 1.87 14.44
C SER A 365 -7.14 0.69 14.89
N MET A 366 -6.27 0.88 15.90
CA MET A 366 -5.47 -0.21 16.46
C MET A 366 -6.34 -1.15 17.29
N VAL A 367 -6.13 -2.45 17.15
CA VAL A 367 -6.68 -3.44 18.08
C VAL A 367 -5.66 -3.66 19.19
N ILE A 368 -6.16 -3.56 20.40
CA ILE A 368 -5.38 -3.65 21.62
C ILE A 368 -5.71 -5.01 22.26
N ASP A 369 -4.69 -5.81 22.58
CA ASP A 369 -4.89 -7.17 23.12
C ASP A 369 -5.72 -7.18 24.41
N ASN A 370 -5.47 -6.22 25.31
CA ASN A 370 -6.23 -6.05 26.54
C ASN A 370 -6.69 -4.60 26.69
N PRO A 371 -7.83 -4.22 26.08
CA PRO A 371 -8.33 -2.84 26.09
C PRO A 371 -8.66 -2.35 27.51
N ARG A 372 -9.12 -3.25 28.38
CA ARG A 372 -9.49 -2.91 29.77
C ARG A 372 -8.26 -2.51 30.57
N ASP A 373 -7.19 -3.30 30.50
CA ASP A 373 -5.99 -3.00 31.27
C ASP A 373 -5.23 -1.81 30.69
N THR A 374 -5.26 -1.62 29.36
CA THR A 374 -4.74 -0.41 28.72
C THR A 374 -5.51 0.84 29.18
N THR A 375 -6.84 0.76 29.26
CA THR A 375 -7.68 1.86 29.78
C THR A 375 -7.37 2.16 31.24
N LYS A 376 -7.24 1.13 32.09
CA LYS A 376 -6.84 1.31 33.49
C LYS A 376 -5.47 2.00 33.60
N MET A 377 -4.49 1.56 32.81
CA MET A 377 -3.16 2.16 32.78
C MET A 377 -3.22 3.65 32.43
N ILE A 378 -4.00 4.03 31.42
CA ILE A 378 -4.18 5.43 31.02
C ILE A 378 -4.83 6.26 32.14
N ILE A 379 -5.86 5.72 32.80
CA ILE A 379 -6.53 6.39 33.93
C ILE A 379 -5.56 6.58 35.11
N GLU A 380 -4.79 5.56 35.46
CA GLU A 380 -3.82 5.67 36.55
C GLU A 380 -2.69 6.66 36.22
N ALA A 381 -2.21 6.68 34.98
CA ALA A 381 -1.24 7.68 34.52
C ALA A 381 -1.81 9.11 34.61
N ALA A 382 -3.07 9.31 34.21
CA ALA A 382 -3.73 10.62 34.30
C ALA A 382 -3.88 11.09 35.76
N LYS A 383 -4.26 10.20 36.68
CA LYS A 383 -4.31 10.51 38.13
C LYS A 383 -2.95 10.88 38.70
N GLN A 384 -1.90 10.14 38.35
CA GLN A 384 -0.53 10.44 38.77
C GLN A 384 -0.05 11.80 38.26
N ALA A 385 -0.42 12.14 37.02
CA ALA A 385 -0.18 13.45 36.41
C ALA A 385 -1.10 14.56 36.94
N LYS A 386 -1.96 14.27 37.94
CA LYS A 386 -2.90 15.21 38.60
C LYS A 386 -3.98 15.78 37.68
N TYR A 387 -4.37 15.05 36.65
CA TYR A 387 -5.56 15.37 35.85
C TYR A 387 -6.81 14.75 36.49
N THR A 388 -7.91 15.51 36.52
CA THR A 388 -9.24 14.97 36.87
C THR A 388 -9.73 14.05 35.76
N THR A 389 -9.96 12.78 36.07
CA THR A 389 -10.33 11.77 35.08
C THR A 389 -11.84 11.68 34.92
N GLU A 390 -12.38 12.19 33.82
CA GLU A 390 -13.68 11.77 33.28
C GLU A 390 -13.43 10.85 32.07
N ALA A 391 -13.38 9.54 32.31
CA ALA A 391 -13.21 8.57 31.23
C ALA A 391 -14.55 8.29 30.54
N ARG A 392 -14.85 9.00 29.45
CA ARG A 392 -15.94 8.60 28.54
C ARG A 392 -15.40 7.60 27.52
N ALA A 393 -15.65 6.31 27.75
CA ALA A 393 -15.41 5.27 26.75
C ALA A 393 -16.45 5.41 25.61
N GLN A 394 -16.18 6.27 24.62
CA GLN A 394 -16.88 6.18 23.35
C GLN A 394 -16.27 5.05 22.54
N GLN A 395 -16.76 3.83 22.76
CA GLN A 395 -16.57 2.74 21.83
C GLN A 395 -17.45 3.03 20.61
N ARG A 396 -17.06 4.00 19.77
CA ARG A 396 -17.60 4.07 18.41
C ARG A 396 -17.01 2.87 17.67
N LEU A 397 -17.78 1.79 17.64
CA LEU A 397 -17.77 0.88 16.50
C LEU A 397 -18.07 1.75 15.28
N VAL A 398 -17.01 2.28 14.67
CA VAL A 398 -17.08 2.83 13.32
C VAL A 398 -17.23 1.61 12.43
N CYS A 399 -18.49 1.27 12.14
CA CYS A 399 -18.88 0.19 11.23
C CYS A 399 -18.43 0.48 9.80
#